data_AF-A0A7X2PHB8-F1
#
_entry.id   AF-A0A7X2PHB8-F1
#
_cell.length_a   1.000
_cell.length_b   1.000
_cell.length_c   1.000
_cell.angle_alpha   90.00
_cell.angle_beta   90.00
_cell.angle_gamma   90.00
#
_symmetry.space_group_name_H-M   'P 1'
#
loop_
_entity.id
_entity.type
_entity.pdbx_description
1 polymer ?
#
loop_
_entity_poly.entity_id
_entity_poly.type
_entity_poly.pdbx_seq_one_letter_code
_entity_poly.pdbx_strand_id
1 'polypeptide(L)'
;MKKLANSSVHYTIRGVPAEVDHALRVKAAQRKQSLNRVVLDELTRALIGRPVKTDFSDLVGKWVPDPGFDNVIASQRQIDADKWK
;
A
#
# COMPACT_ATOMS: atom_id res chain seq x y z
N MET A 1 -1.44 2.39 -30.10
CA MET A 1 -0.56 1.83 -29.05
C MET A 1 -1.08 0.43 -28.71
N LYS A 2 -0.31 -0.62 -29.00
CA LYS A 2 -0.73 -2.02 -28.77
C LYS A 2 -0.97 -2.23 -27.26
N LYS A 3 -2.19 -2.60 -26.88
CA LYS A 3 -2.48 -3.19 -25.57
C LYS A 3 -1.56 -4.40 -25.42
N LEU A 4 -0.55 -4.31 -24.56
CA LEU A 4 0.20 -5.49 -24.14
C LEU A 4 -0.83 -6.41 -23.51
N ALA A 5 -1.08 -7.55 -24.15
CA ALA A 5 -1.90 -8.60 -23.58
C ALA A 5 -1.37 -8.92 -22.18
N ASN A 6 -2.28 -9.30 -21.28
CA ASN A 6 -2.05 -9.54 -19.86
C ASN A 6 -1.21 -10.81 -19.60
N SER A 7 -0.15 -11.03 -20.36
CA SER A 7 0.78 -12.14 -20.19
C SER A 7 1.73 -11.80 -19.05
N SER A 8 1.39 -12.29 -17.86
CA SER A 8 2.30 -12.32 -16.70
C SER A 8 3.58 -13.07 -17.08
N VAL A 9 4.74 -12.42 -16.95
CA VAL A 9 6.06 -13.04 -17.17
C VAL A 9 6.60 -13.52 -15.82
N HIS A 10 6.98 -14.79 -15.75
CA HIS A 10 7.55 -15.37 -14.54
C HIS A 10 9.08 -15.39 -14.62
N TYR A 11 9.73 -14.83 -13.60
CA TYR A 11 11.18 -14.86 -13.43
C TYR A 11 11.57 -15.66 -12.21
N THR A 12 12.60 -16.50 -12.34
CA THR A 12 13.28 -17.15 -11.21
C THR A 12 14.59 -16.42 -10.93
N ILE A 13 14.69 -15.77 -9.77
CA ILE A 13 15.91 -15.08 -9.35
C ILE A 13 16.79 -16.08 -8.59
N ARG A 14 18.00 -16.35 -9.11
CA ARG A 14 18.98 -17.26 -8.49
C ARG A 14 20.10 -16.46 -7.81
N GLY A 15 20.69 -17.05 -6.77
CA GLY A 15 21.85 -16.46 -6.09
C GLY A 15 21.52 -15.20 -5.27
N VAL A 16 20.32 -15.13 -4.69
CA VAL A 16 19.95 -14.02 -3.79
C VAL A 16 20.87 -14.05 -2.56
N PRO A 17 21.65 -12.99 -2.28
CA PRO A 17 22.49 -12.93 -1.09
C PRO A 17 21.66 -13.06 0.19
N ALA A 18 22.20 -13.72 1.22
CA ALA A 18 21.48 -13.99 2.47
C ALA A 18 21.00 -12.69 3.16
N GLU A 19 21.82 -11.63 3.10
CA GLU A 19 21.50 -10.31 3.62
C GLU A 19 20.26 -9.70 2.94
N VAL A 20 20.13 -9.90 1.62
CA VAL A 20 19.02 -9.41 0.82
C VAL A 20 17.75 -10.21 1.11
N ASP A 21 17.82 -11.54 1.20
CA ASP A 21 16.67 -12.37 1.58
C ASP A 21 16.15 -12.00 2.98
N HIS A 22 17.06 -11.81 3.95
CA HIS A 22 16.70 -11.40 5.30
C HIS A 22 15.97 -10.04 5.30
N ALA A 23 16.54 -9.04 4.63
CA ALA A 23 15.93 -7.70 4.54
C ALA A 23 14.54 -7.74 3.86
N LEU A 24 14.37 -8.56 2.82
CA LEU A 24 13.08 -8.74 2.14
C LEU A 24 12.05 -9.41 3.05
N ARG A 25 12.44 -10.41 3.85
CA ARG A 25 11.54 -11.08 4.80
C ARG A 25 11.11 -10.16 5.94
N VAL A 26 12.03 -9.36 6.49
CA VAL A 26 11.69 -8.36 7.51
C VAL A 26 10.67 -7.36 6.96
N LYS A 27 10.88 -6.85 5.74
CA LYS A 27 9.92 -5.97 5.06
C LYS A 27 8.56 -6.64 4.83
N ALA A 28 8.54 -7.91 4.42
CA ALA A 28 7.31 -8.67 4.21
C ALA A 28 6.50 -8.83 5.49
N ALA A 29 7.16 -9.14 6.61
CA ALA A 29 6.52 -9.23 7.92
C ALA A 29 5.93 -7.89 8.36
N GLN A 30 6.70 -6.80 8.23
CA GLN A 30 6.25 -5.45 8.59
C GLN A 30 5.03 -4.99 7.78
N ARG A 31 5.02 -5.28 6.47
CA ARG A 31 3.94 -4.88 5.56
C ARG A 31 2.76 -5.87 5.54
N LYS A 32 2.87 -7.01 6.21
CA LYS A 32 1.92 -8.13 6.15
C LYS A 32 1.61 -8.57 4.71
N GLN A 33 2.64 -8.61 3.88
CA GLN A 33 2.55 -8.97 2.46
C GLN A 33 3.32 -10.27 2.19
N SER A 34 2.99 -10.95 1.09
CA SER A 34 3.78 -12.10 0.64
C SER A 34 5.18 -11.65 0.19
N LEU A 35 6.18 -12.52 0.37
CA LEU A 35 7.55 -12.23 -0.03
C LEU A 35 7.66 -11.88 -1.52
N ASN A 36 6.97 -12.64 -2.38
CA ASN A 36 6.90 -12.34 -3.82
C ASN A 36 6.36 -10.93 -4.10
N ARG A 37 5.31 -10.50 -3.38
CA ARG A 37 4.76 -9.16 -3.57
C ARG A 37 5.78 -8.09 -3.19
N VAL A 38 6.48 -8.26 -2.08
CA VAL A 38 7.55 -7.33 -1.66
C VAL A 38 8.69 -7.31 -2.67
N VAL A 39 9.13 -8.46 -3.18
CA VAL A 39 10.17 -8.52 -4.23
C VAL A 39 9.75 -7.72 -5.47
N LEU A 40 8.52 -7.93 -5.95
CA LEU A 40 7.99 -7.17 -7.09
C LEU A 40 7.91 -5.67 -6.81
N ASP A 41 7.46 -5.28 -5.61
CA ASP A 41 7.33 -3.88 -5.23
C ASP A 41 8.70 -3.18 -5.17
N GLU A 42 9.70 -3.84 -4.59
CA GLU A 42 11.06 -3.29 -4.49
C GLU A 42 11.75 -3.26 -5.87
N LEU A 43 11.57 -4.28 -6.72
CA LEU A 43 12.06 -4.26 -8.11
C LEU A 43 11.39 -3.14 -8.92
N THR A 44 10.08 -2.98 -8.78
CA THR A 44 9.33 -1.91 -9.46
C THR A 44 9.80 -0.54 -8.98
N ARG A 45 10.02 -0.38 -7.68
CA ARG A 45 10.54 0.85 -7.10
C ARG A 45 11.95 1.17 -7.60
N ALA A 46 12.82 0.16 -7.71
CA ALA A 46 14.19 0.34 -8.18
C ALA A 46 14.27 0.67 -9.68
N LEU A 47 13.46 0.02 -10.52
CA LEU A 47 13.54 0.17 -11.97
C LEU A 47 12.67 1.31 -12.52
N ILE A 48 11.49 1.55 -11.94
CA ILE A 48 10.50 2.52 -12.44
C ILE A 48 10.47 3.79 -11.57
N GLY A 49 11.07 3.76 -10.38
CA GLY A 49 11.13 4.92 -9.47
C GLY A 49 9.79 5.29 -8.84
N ARG A 50 8.71 4.55 -9.13
CA ARG A 50 7.37 4.80 -8.60
C ARG A 50 6.87 3.56 -7.85
N PRO A 51 6.52 3.66 -6.56
CA PRO A 51 5.80 2.59 -5.91
C PRO A 51 4.46 2.40 -6.63
N VAL A 52 4.15 1.15 -6.99
CA VAL A 52 2.81 0.81 -7.47
C VAL A 52 1.87 1.04 -6.30
N LYS A 53 1.16 2.18 -6.30
CA LYS A 53 0.08 2.42 -5.35
C LYS A 53 -1.05 1.47 -5.70
N THR A 54 -1.61 0.82 -4.68
CA THR A 54 -2.89 0.14 -4.83
C THR A 54 -3.90 1.17 -5.33
N ASP A 55 -4.55 0.85 -6.46
CA ASP A 55 -5.64 1.68 -6.96
C ASP A 55 -6.83 1.49 -6.03
N PHE A 56 -7.31 2.58 -5.45
CA PHE A 56 -8.48 2.61 -4.58
C PHE A 56 -9.65 3.35 -5.24
N SER A 57 -9.56 3.62 -6.55
CA SER A 57 -10.62 4.30 -7.30
C SER A 57 -11.96 3.58 -7.17
N ASP A 58 -11.94 2.25 -7.06
CA ASP A 58 -13.10 1.39 -6.86
C ASP A 58 -13.74 1.51 -5.46
N LEU A 59 -13.10 2.19 -4.50
CA LEU A 59 -13.68 2.52 -3.20
C LEU A 59 -14.31 3.92 -3.17
N VAL A 60 -13.95 4.78 -4.12
CA VAL A 60 -14.47 6.16 -4.20
C VAL A 60 -15.97 6.12 -4.49
N GLY A 61 -16.76 6.79 -3.66
CA GLY A 61 -18.22 6.85 -3.80
C GLY A 61 -18.98 5.61 -3.31
N LYS A 62 -18.28 4.57 -2.81
CA LYS A 62 -18.90 3.38 -2.19
C LYS A 62 -19.02 3.47 -0.67
N TRP A 63 -18.81 4.65 -0.10
CA TRP A 63 -18.97 4.86 1.33
C TRP A 63 -20.43 4.65 1.73
N VAL A 64 -20.65 3.81 2.74
CA VAL A 64 -21.96 3.60 3.35
C VAL A 64 -22.18 4.70 4.39
N PRO A 65 -23.35 5.38 4.38
CA PRO A 65 -23.68 6.35 5.42
C PRO A 65 -23.62 5.70 6.81
N ASP A 66 -22.83 6.29 7.71
CA ASP A 66 -22.68 5.85 9.09
C ASP A 66 -22.98 7.01 10.05
N PRO A 67 -24.18 7.02 10.67
CA PRO A 67 -24.55 8.06 11.64
C PRO A 67 -23.60 8.14 12.84
N GLY A 68 -22.94 7.03 13.21
CA GLY A 68 -21.95 7.01 14.28
C GLY A 68 -20.71 7.83 13.92
N PHE A 69 -20.20 7.63 12.70
CA PHE A 69 -19.12 8.42 12.15
C PHE A 69 -19.47 9.91 12.06
N ASP A 70 -20.67 10.24 11.57
CA ASP A 70 -21.14 11.63 11.45
C ASP A 70 -21.17 12.35 12.80
N ASN A 71 -21.65 11.67 13.85
CA ASN A 71 -21.67 12.22 15.21
C ASN A 71 -20.26 12.48 15.76
N VAL A 72 -19.31 11.58 15.49
CA VAL A 72 -17.90 11.74 15.90
C VAL A 72 -17.23 12.88 15.14
N ILE A 73 -17.50 13.03 13.84
CA ILE A 73 -16.98 14.14 13.06
C ILE A 73 -17.56 15.47 13.54
N ALA A 74 -18.85 15.51 13.91
CA ALA A 74 -19.49 16.69 14.44
C ALA A 74 -18.86 17.13 15.79
N SER A 75 -18.56 16.16 16.68
CA SER A 75 -17.95 16.46 17.98
C SER A 75 -16.52 17.00 17.87
N GLN A 76 -15.76 16.61 16.83
CA GLN A 76 -14.42 17.14 16.57
C GLN A 76 -14.39 18.63 16.18
N ARG A 77 -15.52 19.23 15.81
CA ARG A 77 -15.61 20.67 15.50
C ARG A 77 -15.73 21.55 16.76
N GLN A 78 -15.91 20.96 17.93
CA GLN A 78 -15.98 21.69 19.18
C GLN A 78 -14.57 22.01 19.67
N ILE A 79 -14.19 23.28 19.57
CA ILE A 79 -12.93 23.78 20.13
C ILE A 79 -13.13 24.03 21.63
N ASP A 80 -12.34 23.36 22.45
CA ASP A 80 -12.21 23.64 23.87
C ASP A 80 -11.24 24.82 24.06
N ALA A 81 -11.79 26.00 24.37
CA ALA A 81 -11.03 27.25 24.48
C ALA A 81 -10.01 27.22 25.63
N ASP A 82 -10.24 26.44 26.68
CA ASP A 82 -9.32 26.32 27.81
C ASP A 82 -8.12 25.43 27.48
N LYS A 83 -8.27 24.50 26.52
CA LYS A 83 -7.18 23.70 25.96
C LYS A 83 -6.42 24.37 24.82
N TRP A 84 -6.88 25.53 24.35
CA TRP A 84 -6.24 26.29 23.26
C TRP A 84 -5.29 27.40 23.77
N LYS A 85 -5.19 27.60 25.09
CA LYS A 85 -4.25 28.55 25.68
C LYS A 85 -2.83 27.99 25.77
#